data_AF-A0A1V5KD45-F1
#
_entry.id   AF-A0A1V5KD45-F1
#
_cell.length_a   1.000
_cell.length_b   1.000
_cell.length_c   1.000
_cell.angle_alpha   90.00
_cell.angle_beta   90.00
_cell.angle_gamma   90.00
#
_symmetry.space_group_name_H-M   'P 1'
#
loop_
_entity.id
_entity.type
_entity.pdbx_description
1 polymer ?
#
loop_
_entity_poly.entity_id
_entity_poly.type
_entity_poly.pdbx_seq_one_letter_code
_entity_poly.pdbx_strand_id
1 'polypeptide(L)'
;MKPFDCDTCGLKVKDDLAAVRWHYDKEKKSADTFQIVHPNAVCSDSKEGFFNRSLELMYVFGKMPEFIKYISRLHHDKKELKRFVDRIEKGRSWIRRHNADKNEIKKLIIRLEGLD
;
A
#
# COMPACT_ATOMS: atom_id res chain seq x y z
N MET A 1 -8.00 -14.89 -0.91
CA MET A 1 -7.71 -14.65 0.53
C MET A 1 -9.03 -14.48 1.28
N LYS A 2 -9.05 -14.45 2.62
CA LYS A 2 -10.26 -14.00 3.34
C LYS A 2 -10.52 -12.53 3.00
N PRO A 3 -11.78 -12.06 2.92
CA PRO A 3 -12.10 -10.64 2.77
C PRO A 3 -11.39 -9.76 3.80
N PHE A 4 -11.13 -8.51 3.45
CA PHE A 4 -10.59 -7.48 4.34
C PHE A 4 -11.70 -6.56 4.79
N ASP A 5 -11.52 -5.90 5.94
CA ASP A 5 -12.41 -4.82 6.35
C ASP A 5 -11.85 -3.52 5.77
N CYS A 6 -12.69 -2.75 5.08
CA CYS A 6 -12.31 -1.47 4.52
C CYS A 6 -12.04 -0.47 5.65
N ASP A 7 -10.88 0.19 5.62
CA ASP A 7 -10.46 1.16 6.65
C ASP A 7 -11.30 2.44 6.66
N THR A 8 -12.11 2.68 5.61
CA THR A 8 -12.97 3.87 5.50
C THR A 8 -14.40 3.58 5.95
N CYS A 9 -15.05 2.58 5.37
CA CYS A 9 -16.48 2.31 5.60
C CYS A 9 -16.75 1.12 6.51
N GLY A 10 -15.73 0.36 6.91
CA GLY A 10 -15.86 -0.85 7.75
C GLY A 10 -16.51 -2.05 7.06
N LEU A 11 -16.97 -1.92 5.82
CA LEU A 11 -17.56 -3.02 5.05
C LEU A 11 -16.48 -3.96 4.54
N LYS A 12 -16.87 -5.23 4.35
CA LYS A 12 -15.99 -6.24 3.77
C LYS A 12 -15.69 -5.92 2.31
N VAL A 13 -14.43 -6.05 1.94
CA VAL A 13 -13.92 -5.94 0.57
C VAL A 13 -13.27 -7.25 0.17
N LYS A 14 -13.61 -7.75 -1.03
CA LYS A 14 -12.92 -8.91 -1.61
C LYS A 14 -11.51 -8.51 -2.00
N ASP A 15 -10.57 -9.44 -1.95
CA ASP A 15 -9.15 -9.17 -2.18
C ASP A 15 -8.84 -8.72 -3.62
N ASP A 16 -9.52 -9.30 -4.60
CA ASP A 16 -9.48 -8.91 -6.02
C ASP A 16 -10.10 -7.54 -6.31
N LEU A 17 -10.90 -7.03 -5.37
CA LEU A 17 -11.56 -5.73 -5.43
C LEU A 17 -11.10 -4.81 -4.29
N ALA A 18 -9.88 -4.97 -3.79
CA ALA A 18 -9.31 -4.11 -2.77
C ALA A 18 -8.11 -3.33 -3.31
N ALA A 19 -7.89 -2.13 -2.79
CA ALA A 19 -6.75 -1.28 -3.07
C ALA A 19 -6.03 -0.92 -1.77
N VAL A 20 -4.70 -0.81 -1.87
CA VAL A 20 -3.85 -0.17 -0.88
C VAL A 20 -3.68 1.28 -1.29
N ARG A 21 -3.96 2.22 -0.39
CA ARG A 21 -3.68 3.65 -0.59
C ARG A 21 -2.92 4.24 0.58
N TRP A 22 -2.17 5.31 0.32
CA TRP A 22 -1.41 6.02 1.34
C TRP A 22 -1.23 7.49 0.94
N HIS A 23 -0.84 8.30 1.91
CA HIS A 23 -0.44 9.69 1.67
C HIS A 23 1.05 9.73 1.32
N TYR A 24 1.39 10.38 0.21
CA TYR A 24 2.76 10.67 -0.19
C TYR A 24 3.02 12.18 -0.19
N ASP A 25 3.96 12.63 0.63
CA ASP A 25 4.44 14.02 0.62
C ASP A 25 5.73 14.09 -0.22
N LYS A 26 5.65 14.79 -1.35
CA LYS A 26 6.77 14.95 -2.28
C LYS A 26 7.90 15.80 -1.70
N GLU A 27 7.57 16.83 -0.93
CA GLU A 27 8.55 17.76 -0.37
C GLU A 27 9.36 17.06 0.72
N LYS A 28 8.68 16.32 1.59
CA LYS A 28 9.31 15.57 2.69
C LYS A 28 9.83 14.20 2.27
N LYS A 29 9.50 13.75 1.05
CA LYS A 29 9.69 12.36 0.60
C LYS A 29 9.22 11.36 1.64
N SER A 30 8.02 11.57 2.16
CA SER A 30 7.42 10.73 3.20
C SER A 30 6.22 9.95 2.69
N ALA A 31 6.00 8.79 3.30
CA ALA A 31 4.80 8.00 3.11
C ALA A 31 4.21 7.64 4.48
N ASP A 32 2.92 7.89 4.64
CA ASP A 32 2.18 7.61 5.87
C ASP A 32 0.73 7.25 5.58
N THR A 33 0.03 6.85 6.64
CA THR A 33 -1.41 6.59 6.64
C THR A 33 -1.81 5.50 5.65
N PHE A 34 -1.27 4.29 5.83
CA PHE A 34 -1.55 3.16 4.94
C PHE A 34 -2.94 2.55 5.19
N GLN A 35 -3.75 2.39 4.14
CA GLN A 35 -5.13 1.89 4.23
C GLN A 35 -5.43 0.81 3.20
N ILE A 36 -6.30 -0.14 3.57
CA ILE A 36 -6.94 -1.09 2.65
C ILE A 36 -8.39 -0.64 2.42
N VAL A 37 -8.76 -0.37 1.17
CA VAL A 37 -10.06 0.22 0.79
C VAL A 37 -10.66 -0.44 -0.44
N HIS A 38 -11.93 -0.13 -0.74
CA HIS A 38 -12.54 -0.43 -2.04
C HIS A 38 -11.90 0.41 -3.17
N PRO A 39 -11.89 -0.07 -4.44
CA PRO A 39 -11.06 0.50 -5.51
C PRO A 39 -11.63 1.80 -6.09
N ASN A 40 -12.94 2.02 -5.96
CA ASN A 40 -13.67 3.13 -6.59
C ASN A 40 -14.62 3.82 -5.61
N ALA A 41 -14.62 5.16 -5.62
CA ALA A 41 -15.60 6.19 -5.20
C ALA A 41 -16.42 6.02 -3.89
N VAL A 42 -16.83 4.81 -3.51
CA VAL A 42 -17.65 4.51 -2.32
C VAL A 42 -16.89 4.82 -1.01
N CYS A 43 -15.56 4.87 -1.07
CA CYS A 43 -14.68 5.19 0.05
C CYS A 43 -13.80 6.41 -0.28
N SER A 44 -14.32 7.36 -1.06
CA SER A 44 -13.66 8.66 -1.25
C SER A 44 -13.50 9.33 0.11
N ASP A 45 -12.27 9.67 0.42
CA ASP A 45 -11.90 10.30 1.68
C ASP A 45 -12.67 11.61 1.84
N SER A 46 -13.06 11.95 3.07
CA SER A 46 -13.67 13.27 3.37
C SER A 46 -12.72 14.45 3.13
N LYS A 47 -11.44 14.15 2.83
CA LYS A 47 -10.38 15.08 2.45
C LYS A 47 -9.91 14.75 1.03
N GLU A 48 -10.56 15.34 0.02
CA GLU A 48 -10.10 15.24 -1.37
C GLU A 48 -8.58 15.54 -1.46
N GLY A 49 -7.82 14.64 -2.08
CA GLY A 49 -6.39 14.83 -2.34
C GLY A 49 -5.41 14.39 -1.24
N PHE A 50 -5.85 14.00 -0.04
CA PHE A 50 -4.93 13.53 1.01
C PHE A 50 -4.30 12.17 0.63
N PHE A 51 -5.11 11.16 0.31
CA PHE A 51 -4.61 9.89 -0.23
C PHE A 51 -4.35 10.01 -1.74
N ASN A 52 -3.10 10.27 -2.09
CA ASN A 52 -2.69 10.58 -3.46
C ASN A 52 -1.91 9.45 -4.15
N ARG A 53 -1.75 8.29 -3.50
CA ARG A 53 -1.16 7.08 -4.09
C ARG A 53 -2.01 5.87 -3.81
N SER A 54 -2.12 5.00 -4.81
CA SER A 54 -2.83 3.74 -4.69
C SER A 54 -2.23 2.64 -5.57
N LEU A 55 -2.37 1.40 -5.11
CA LEU A 55 -2.06 0.16 -5.82
C LEU A 55 -3.14 -0.88 -5.52
N GLU A 56 -3.36 -1.82 -6.43
CA GLU A 56 -4.23 -2.97 -6.15
C GLU A 56 -3.66 -3.83 -5.01
N LEU A 57 -4.52 -4.29 -4.10
CA LEU A 57 -4.09 -5.12 -2.97
C LEU A 57 -3.43 -6.41 -3.44
N MET A 58 -3.96 -7.02 -4.50
CA MET A 58 -3.38 -8.24 -5.10
C MET A 58 -1.96 -7.99 -5.65
N TYR A 59 -1.72 -6.83 -6.23
CA TYR A 59 -0.38 -6.45 -6.68
C TYR A 59 0.57 -6.30 -5.48
N VAL A 60 0.16 -5.55 -4.44
CA VAL A 60 0.98 -5.37 -3.23
C VAL A 60 1.26 -6.70 -2.54
N PHE A 61 0.26 -7.58 -2.45
CA PHE A 61 0.43 -8.91 -1.89
C PHE A 61 1.43 -9.75 -2.70
N GLY A 62 1.34 -9.74 -4.03
CA GLY A 62 2.26 -10.48 -4.91
C GLY A 62 3.67 -9.89 -5.00
N LYS A 63 3.84 -8.59 -4.69
CA LYS A 63 5.09 -7.81 -4.78
C LYS A 63 5.47 -7.18 -3.44
N MET A 64 5.17 -7.86 -2.34
CA MET A 64 5.35 -7.32 -0.99
C MET A 64 6.81 -6.88 -0.70
N PRO A 65 7.85 -7.66 -1.05
CA PRO A 65 9.24 -7.25 -0.84
C PRO A 65 9.59 -5.95 -1.60
N GLU A 66 9.13 -5.82 -2.84
CA GLU A 66 9.34 -4.64 -3.67
C GLU A 66 8.61 -3.42 -3.11
N PHE A 67 7.35 -3.60 -2.69
CA PHE A 67 6.55 -2.55 -2.07
C PHE A 67 7.21 -2.05 -0.77
N ILE A 68 7.59 -2.96 0.13
CA ILE A 68 8.28 -2.60 1.38
C ILE A 68 9.59 -1.87 1.09
N LYS A 69 10.37 -2.34 0.11
CA LYS A 69 11.64 -1.71 -0.25
C LYS A 69 11.45 -0.35 -0.92
N TYR A 70 10.38 -0.15 -1.66
CA TYR A 70 9.98 1.16 -2.16
C TYR A 70 9.65 2.10 -1.00
N ILE A 71 8.72 1.73 -0.10
CA ILE A 71 8.33 2.55 1.05
C ILE A 71 9.53 2.84 1.97
N SER A 72 10.43 1.87 2.13
CA SER A 72 11.64 2.02 2.95
C SER A 72 12.63 3.07 2.43
N ARG A 73 12.49 3.53 1.19
CA ARG A 73 13.27 4.66 0.63
C ARG A 73 12.71 6.01 1.05
N LEU A 74 11.46 6.04 1.50
CA LEU A 74 10.75 7.22 1.96
C LEU A 74 10.83 7.32 3.49
N HIS A 75 10.64 8.52 4.03
CA HIS A 75 10.43 8.68 5.45
C HIS A 75 9.06 8.10 5.84
N HIS A 76 9.04 7.13 6.75
CA HIS A 76 7.81 6.44 7.16
C HIS A 76 7.91 5.94 8.61
N ASP A 77 6.78 5.73 9.28
CA ASP A 77 6.76 5.04 10.57
C ASP A 77 6.89 3.53 10.36
N LYS A 78 8.03 2.97 10.81
CA LYS A 78 8.32 1.53 10.74
C LYS A 78 7.28 0.67 11.48
N LYS A 79 6.73 1.17 12.60
CA LYS A 79 5.72 0.43 13.38
C LYS A 79 4.40 0.39 12.62
N GLU A 80 4.01 1.50 12.01
CA GLU A 80 2.81 1.58 11.17
C GLU A 80 2.92 0.63 9.97
N LEU A 81 4.02 0.73 9.21
CA LEU A 81 4.26 -0.12 8.04
C LEU A 81 4.26 -1.61 8.42
N LYS A 82 4.89 -1.99 9.53
CA LYS A 82 4.88 -3.37 10.01
C LYS A 82 3.47 -3.86 10.32
N ARG A 83 2.69 -3.08 11.07
CA ARG A 83 1.29 -3.43 11.38
C ARG A 83 0.45 -3.56 10.11
N PHE A 84 0.65 -2.66 9.16
CA PHE A 84 -0.03 -2.69 7.87
C PHE A 84 0.29 -3.96 7.08
N VAL A 85 1.57 -4.32 6.97
CA VAL A 85 2.03 -5.55 6.32
C VAL A 85 1.47 -6.79 7.01
N ASP A 86 1.52 -6.83 8.35
CA ASP A 86 0.98 -7.94 9.14
C ASP A 86 -0.54 -8.14 8.90
N ARG A 87 -1.28 -7.04 8.68
CA ARG A 87 -2.70 -7.09 8.31
C ARG A 87 -2.92 -7.74 6.94
N ILE A 88 -2.12 -7.37 5.94
CA ILE A 88 -2.20 -7.95 4.60
C ILE A 88 -1.87 -9.45 4.65
N GLU A 89 -0.80 -9.81 5.35
CA GLU A 89 -0.36 -11.20 5.48
C GLU A 89 -1.25 -12.04 6.42
N LYS A 90 -2.05 -11.38 7.27
CA LYS A 90 -2.88 -12.01 8.31
C LYS A 90 -2.07 -12.98 9.19
N GLY A 91 -0.85 -12.57 9.56
CA GLY A 91 0.07 -13.36 10.38
C GLY A 91 0.72 -14.55 9.65
N ARG A 92 0.54 -14.69 8.34
CA ARG A 92 1.33 -15.64 7.53
C ARG A 92 2.73 -15.08 7.35
N SER A 93 3.77 -15.86 7.60
CA SER A 93 5.16 -15.43 7.36
C SER A 93 5.54 -15.57 5.87
N TRP A 94 4.83 -14.85 4.99
CA TRP A 94 5.05 -14.92 3.54
C TRP A 94 6.30 -14.12 3.11
N ILE A 95 6.69 -13.11 3.89
CA ILE A 95 7.96 -12.35 3.77
C ILE A 95 9.25 -13.19 3.92
N ARG A 96 9.16 -14.51 4.09
CA ARG A 96 10.36 -15.35 4.26
C ARG A 96 11.20 -15.58 3.02
N ARG A 97 10.80 -15.13 1.82
CA ARG A 97 11.62 -15.38 0.63
C ARG A 97 11.73 -14.17 -0.29
N HIS A 98 12.99 -13.87 -0.60
CA HIS A 98 13.49 -13.29 -1.84
C HIS A 98 13.87 -11.80 -1.86
N ASN A 99 15.14 -11.61 -2.22
CA ASN A 99 15.67 -10.53 -3.06
C ASN A 99 14.56 -9.81 -3.84
N ALA A 100 14.18 -8.61 -3.36
CA ALA A 100 13.28 -7.75 -4.09
C ALA A 100 13.88 -7.38 -5.46
N ASP A 101 13.10 -7.53 -6.52
CA ASP A 101 13.52 -7.23 -7.89
C ASP A 101 13.79 -5.73 -8.04
N LYS A 102 15.05 -5.39 -8.37
CA LYS A 102 15.48 -4.00 -8.59
C LYS A 102 14.72 -3.33 -9.74
N ASN A 103 14.33 -4.07 -10.78
CA ASN A 103 13.61 -3.52 -11.92
C ASN A 103 12.18 -3.16 -11.54
N GLU A 104 11.53 -4.00 -10.74
CA GLU A 104 10.17 -3.73 -10.28
C GLU A 104 10.13 -2.54 -9.31
N ILE A 105 11.13 -2.41 -8.43
CA ILE A 105 11.28 -1.22 -7.56
C ILE A 105 11.46 0.05 -8.41
N LYS A 106 12.29 0.01 -9.47
CA LYS A 106 12.44 1.15 -10.39
C LYS A 106 11.12 1.54 -11.05
N LYS A 107 10.33 0.55 -11.50
CA LYS A 107 8.99 0.81 -12.04
C LYS A 107 8.06 1.45 -11.02
N LEU A 108 8.10 0.99 -9.76
CA LEU A 108 7.32 1.59 -8.68
C LEU A 108 7.72 3.06 -8.44
N ILE A 109 9.02 3.36 -8.40
CA ILE A 109 9.51 4.73 -8.28
C ILE A 109 9.01 5.59 -9.46
N ILE A 110 9.14 5.12 -10.70
CA ILE A 110 8.68 5.89 -11.88
C ILE A 110 7.15 6.08 -11.83
N ARG A 111 6.40 5.02 -11.54
CA ARG A 111 4.93 5.06 -11.50
C ARG A 111 4.39 5.95 -10.39
N LEU A 112 5.05 5.98 -9.24
CA LEU A 112 4.53 6.62 -8.02
C LEU A 112 5.21 7.95 -7.71
N GLU A 113 6.40 8.21 -8.22
CA GLU A 113 7.13 9.48 -8.02
C GLU A 113 7.34 10.26 -9.34
N GLY A 114 7.29 9.59 -10.50
CA GLY A 114 7.63 10.16 -11.81
C GLY A 114 6.46 10.68 -12.64
N LEU A 115 5.23 10.67 -12.12
CA LEU A 115 4.09 11.37 -12.71
C LEU A 115 3.97 12.74 -12.04
N ASP A 116 4.71 13.70 -12.60
CA ASP A 116 4.42 15.13 -12.48
C ASP A 116 3.58 15.59 -13.68
#